data_AF-A0A291PG18-F1
#
_entry.id   AF-A0A291PG18-F1
#
_cell.length_a   1.000
_cell.length_b   1.000
_cell.length_c   1.000
_cell.angle_alpha   90.00
_cell.angle_beta   90.00
_cell.angle_gamma   90.00
#
_symmetry.space_group_name_H-M   'P 1'
#
loop_
_entity.id
_entity.type
_entity.pdbx_description
1 polymer ?
#
loop_
_entity_poly.entity_id
_entity_poly.type
_entity_poly.pdbx_seq_one_letter_code
_entity_poly.pdbx_strand_id
1 'polypeptide(L)'
;MTGGHSPAHHEEMLNAPSTPVLSPASSGSSPSPREDAPKALPPYAQQDMVALCNGAGTHAVACTAAFIAENREDILSESAAFLESLTAIWELQGLEPTEIWTEILRRIEVSDLFLRLNQPPHRKKRDGKLTRPWRVSTSKLP
;
A
#
# COMPACT_ATOMS: atom_id res chain seq x y z
N MET A 1 -52.63 -3.91 43.45
CA MET A 1 -52.61 -4.65 44.73
C MET A 1 -51.16 -4.70 45.21
N THR A 2 -50.92 -4.21 46.44
CA THR A 2 -49.73 -4.40 47.33
C THR A 2 -48.35 -4.04 46.74
N GLY A 3 -47.63 -2.97 47.14
CA GLY A 3 -47.09 -2.67 48.48
C GLY A 3 -45.85 -3.56 48.76
N GLY A 4 -44.65 -3.13 49.18
CA GLY A 4 -44.03 -1.86 49.56
C GLY A 4 -42.56 -2.11 49.99
N HIS A 5 -41.77 -1.02 50.05
CA HIS A 5 -40.57 -0.73 50.90
C HIS A 5 -39.45 -1.76 51.19
N SER A 6 -38.21 -1.31 50.92
CA SER A 6 -36.87 -1.82 51.33
C SER A 6 -36.58 -1.61 52.84
N PRO A 7 -35.56 -2.25 53.49
CA PRO A 7 -34.20 -1.66 53.51
C PRO A 7 -32.98 -2.63 53.71
N ALA A 8 -31.86 -2.26 53.08
CA ALA A 8 -30.50 -2.03 53.60
C ALA A 8 -29.89 -2.75 54.85
N HIS A 9 -28.69 -3.32 54.59
CA HIS A 9 -27.40 -3.28 55.33
C HIS A 9 -27.22 -3.90 56.74
N HIS A 10 -26.25 -4.82 56.85
CA HIS A 10 -25.20 -4.75 57.90
C HIS A 10 -23.92 -5.50 57.47
N GLU A 11 -22.79 -4.82 57.62
CA GLU A 11 -21.39 -5.26 57.40
C GLU A 11 -20.95 -6.33 58.40
N GLU A 12 -20.00 -7.20 58.00
CA GLU A 12 -18.86 -7.51 58.87
C GLU A 12 -17.59 -7.79 58.04
N MET A 13 -16.59 -6.95 58.29
CA MET A 13 -15.24 -7.00 57.78
C MET A 13 -14.44 -8.11 58.48
N LEU A 14 -13.70 -8.93 57.72
CA LEU A 14 -12.45 -9.51 58.21
C LEU A 14 -11.40 -9.46 57.08
N ASN A 15 -10.50 -8.49 57.26
CA ASN A 15 -9.32 -8.21 56.47
C ASN A 15 -8.11 -8.89 57.13
N ALA A 16 -7.32 -9.68 56.39
CA ALA A 16 -5.89 -9.92 56.68
C ALA A 16 -5.20 -10.76 55.58
N PRO A 17 -3.87 -10.63 55.41
CA PRO A 17 -3.19 -10.60 54.11
C PRO A 17 -2.37 -11.87 53.81
N SER A 18 -2.01 -12.10 52.55
CA SER A 18 -0.79 -12.87 52.21
C SER A 18 -0.29 -12.55 50.79
N THR A 19 1.03 -12.41 50.74
CA THR A 19 1.92 -11.89 49.73
C THR A 19 2.06 -12.74 48.46
N PRO A 20 2.62 -12.17 47.36
CA PRO A 20 2.80 -12.90 46.12
C PRO A 20 3.97 -13.88 46.24
N VAL A 21 3.74 -15.16 45.95
CA VAL A 21 4.82 -16.14 45.75
C VAL A 21 5.30 -16.02 44.30
N LEU A 22 6.46 -15.38 44.15
CA LEU A 22 7.33 -15.55 42.99
C LEU A 22 7.96 -16.94 43.06
N SER A 23 7.83 -17.71 41.98
CA SER A 23 8.62 -18.92 41.72
C SER A 23 8.68 -19.20 40.22
N PRO A 24 9.73 -19.90 39.75
CA PRO A 24 10.62 -19.37 38.73
C PRO A 24 10.30 -19.83 37.30
N ALA A 25 10.99 -19.19 36.35
CA ALA A 25 11.04 -19.54 34.94
C ALA A 25 11.21 -21.05 34.71
N SER A 26 10.25 -21.65 34.03
CA SER A 26 10.42 -22.92 33.34
C SER A 26 10.50 -22.65 31.84
N SER A 27 11.71 -22.77 31.30
CA SER A 27 11.94 -22.90 29.87
C SER A 27 11.32 -24.21 29.40
N GLY A 28 10.10 -24.12 28.86
CA GLY A 28 9.47 -25.18 28.09
C GLY A 28 9.44 -24.76 26.62
N SER A 29 10.39 -25.26 25.83
CA SER A 29 10.34 -25.20 24.38
C SER A 29 9.11 -25.97 23.91
N SER A 30 8.06 -25.27 23.48
CA SER A 30 6.95 -25.86 22.72
C SER A 30 7.15 -25.48 21.25
N PRO A 31 7.31 -26.46 20.34
CA PRO A 31 7.10 -26.20 18.94
C PRO A 31 5.59 -26.15 18.72
N SER A 32 5.00 -24.95 18.71
CA SER A 32 3.68 -24.79 18.12
C SER A 32 3.76 -25.24 16.66
N PRO A 33 2.87 -26.11 16.17
CA PRO A 33 2.65 -26.23 14.74
C PRO A 33 2.30 -24.82 14.27
N ARG A 34 3.05 -24.29 13.31
CA ARG A 34 2.57 -23.12 12.57
C ARG A 34 1.28 -23.58 11.93
N GLU A 35 0.15 -23.18 12.51
CA GLU A 35 -1.13 -23.19 11.82
C GLU A 35 -0.89 -22.43 10.53
N ASP A 36 -0.81 -23.18 9.43
CA ASP A 36 -0.98 -22.63 8.10
C ASP A 36 -2.30 -21.88 8.13
N ALA A 37 -2.21 -20.56 8.28
CA ALA A 37 -3.35 -19.69 8.14
C ALA A 37 -4.04 -20.07 6.83
N PRO A 38 -5.37 -20.30 6.81
CA PRO A 38 -6.06 -20.72 5.61
C PRO A 38 -5.78 -19.68 4.53
N LYS A 39 -4.96 -20.06 3.55
CA LYS A 39 -4.65 -19.22 2.40
C LYS A 39 -6.00 -19.02 1.71
N ALA A 40 -6.53 -17.80 1.82
CA ALA A 40 -7.79 -17.45 1.21
C ALA A 40 -7.74 -17.93 -0.24
N LEU A 41 -8.63 -18.87 -0.58
CA LEU A 41 -8.72 -19.37 -1.94
C LEU A 41 -8.97 -18.16 -2.83
N PRO A 42 -8.19 -17.98 -3.90
CA PRO A 42 -8.39 -16.85 -4.80
C PRO A 42 -9.84 -16.89 -5.31
N PRO A 43 -10.50 -15.74 -5.47
CA PRO A 43 -11.89 -15.66 -5.92
C PRO A 43 -12.09 -16.10 -7.39
N TYR A 44 -11.01 -16.55 -8.06
CA TYR A 44 -10.96 -16.92 -9.47
C TYR A 44 -10.28 -18.28 -9.67
N ALA A 45 -10.62 -18.97 -10.76
CA ALA A 45 -9.91 -20.19 -11.13
C ALA A 45 -8.50 -19.84 -11.62
N GLN A 46 -7.50 -20.58 -11.14
CA GLN A 46 -6.09 -20.37 -11.50
C GLN A 46 -5.85 -20.36 -13.03
N GLN A 47 -6.65 -21.13 -13.78
CA GLN A 47 -6.58 -21.21 -15.24
C GLN A 47 -7.00 -19.89 -15.90
N ASP A 48 -8.02 -19.20 -15.39
CA ASP A 48 -8.51 -17.93 -15.92
C ASP A 48 -7.45 -16.83 -15.75
N MET A 49 -6.79 -16.79 -14.59
CA MET A 49 -5.67 -15.87 -14.35
C MET A 49 -4.51 -16.14 -15.31
N VAL A 50 -4.12 -17.41 -15.50
CA VAL A 50 -3.04 -17.75 -16.43
C VAL A 50 -3.38 -17.32 -17.86
N ALA A 51 -4.62 -17.54 -18.30
CA ALA A 51 -5.07 -17.13 -19.63
C ALA A 51 -5.02 -15.60 -19.80
N LEU A 52 -5.53 -14.83 -18.85
CA LEU A 52 -5.50 -13.36 -18.88
C LEU A 52 -4.08 -12.81 -18.87
N CYS A 53 -3.21 -13.33 -18.00
CA CYS A 53 -1.81 -12.93 -17.93
C CYS A 53 -1.07 -13.22 -19.25
N ASN A 54 -1.32 -14.37 -19.87
CA ASN A 54 -0.74 -14.71 -21.17
C ASN A 54 -1.26 -13.79 -22.29
N GLY A 55 -2.55 -13.46 -22.27
CA GLY A 55 -3.16 -12.51 -23.20
C GLY A 55 -2.52 -11.12 -23.08
N ALA A 56 -2.44 -10.59 -21.86
CA ALA A 56 -1.77 -9.31 -21.58
C ALA A 56 -0.31 -9.31 -22.06
N GLY A 57 0.44 -10.38 -21.78
CA GLY A 57 1.82 -10.52 -22.24
C GLY A 57 1.94 -10.54 -23.76
N THR A 58 1.01 -11.21 -24.45
CA THR A 58 0.96 -11.28 -25.92
C THR A 58 0.77 -9.89 -26.52
N HIS A 59 -0.22 -9.14 -26.04
CA HIS A 59 -0.50 -7.78 -26.53
C HIS A 59 0.64 -6.79 -26.23
N ALA A 60 1.30 -6.91 -25.07
CA ALA A 60 2.47 -6.08 -24.75
C ALA A 60 3.64 -6.32 -25.72
N VAL A 61 3.92 -7.59 -26.04
CA VAL A 61 4.98 -7.95 -27.00
C VAL A 61 4.60 -7.50 -28.41
N ALA A 62 3.35 -7.72 -28.83
CA ALA A 62 2.84 -7.31 -30.14
C ALA A 62 2.90 -5.79 -30.33
N CYS A 63 2.50 -5.00 -29.32
CA CYS A 63 2.63 -3.54 -29.33
C CYS A 63 4.09 -3.09 -29.53
N THR A 64 5.03 -3.72 -28.82
CA THR A 64 6.45 -3.41 -28.96
C THR A 64 6.98 -3.78 -30.36
N ALA A 65 6.54 -4.93 -30.89
CA ALA A 65 6.87 -5.34 -32.26
C ALA A 65 6.29 -4.38 -33.31
N ALA A 66 5.06 -3.91 -33.13
CA ALA A 66 4.42 -2.91 -33.99
C ALA A 66 5.17 -1.58 -33.96
N PHE A 67 5.70 -1.18 -32.79
CA PHE A 67 6.55 0.00 -32.65
C PHE A 67 7.85 -0.13 -33.46
N ILE A 68 8.51 -1.29 -33.38
CA ILE A 68 9.72 -1.58 -34.18
C ILE A 68 9.40 -1.55 -35.69
N ALA A 69 8.21 -2.00 -36.07
CA ALA A 69 7.75 -2.01 -37.46
C ALA A 69 7.20 -0.64 -37.94
N GLU A 70 7.19 0.38 -37.09
CA GLU A 70 6.59 1.70 -37.37
C GLU A 70 5.11 1.62 -37.82
N ASN A 71 4.39 0.56 -37.43
CA ASN A 71 2.99 0.38 -37.78
C ASN A 71 2.07 1.04 -36.75
N ARG A 72 1.65 2.27 -37.04
CA ARG A 72 0.81 3.08 -36.14
C ARG A 72 -0.51 2.42 -35.76
N GLU A 73 -1.17 1.74 -36.69
CA GLU A 73 -2.48 1.14 -36.42
C GLU A 73 -2.35 -0.03 -35.45
N ASP A 74 -1.36 -0.90 -35.66
CA ASP A 74 -1.09 -2.02 -34.76
C ASP A 74 -0.62 -1.54 -33.37
N ILE A 75 0.16 -0.44 -33.30
CA ILE A 75 0.52 0.17 -32.01
C ILE A 75 -0.75 0.56 -31.24
N LEU A 76 -1.72 1.18 -31.90
CA LEU A 76 -2.97 1.60 -31.24
C LEU A 76 -3.80 0.40 -30.80
N SER A 77 -4.00 -0.59 -31.68
CA SER A 77 -4.83 -1.76 -31.36
C SER A 77 -4.22 -2.62 -30.26
N GLU A 78 -2.93 -2.94 -30.35
CA GLU A 78 -2.26 -3.79 -29.36
C GLU A 78 -2.09 -3.08 -28.02
N SER A 79 -1.90 -1.76 -28.01
CA SER A 79 -1.88 -0.97 -26.77
C SER A 79 -3.25 -1.00 -26.07
N ALA A 80 -4.33 -0.85 -26.82
CA ALA A 80 -5.68 -0.89 -26.26
C ALA A 80 -6.01 -2.28 -25.69
N ALA A 81 -5.75 -3.34 -26.46
CA ALA A 81 -5.98 -4.72 -26.04
C ALA A 81 -5.14 -5.10 -24.80
N PHE A 82 -3.91 -4.57 -24.69
CA PHE A 82 -3.09 -4.74 -23.51
C PHE A 82 -3.71 -4.09 -22.27
N LEU A 83 -4.21 -2.85 -22.38
CA LEU A 83 -4.85 -2.15 -21.26
C LEU A 83 -6.17 -2.80 -20.82
N GLU A 84 -6.97 -3.30 -21.76
CA GLU A 84 -8.17 -4.09 -21.46
C GLU A 84 -7.83 -5.37 -20.70
N SER A 85 -6.81 -6.10 -21.16
CA SER A 85 -6.33 -7.31 -20.48
C SER A 85 -5.79 -7.01 -19.06
N LEU A 86 -5.07 -5.91 -18.89
CA LEU A 86 -4.61 -5.45 -17.58
C LEU A 86 -5.77 -5.10 -16.65
N THR A 87 -6.81 -4.45 -17.17
CA THR A 87 -8.02 -4.11 -16.41
C THR A 87 -8.69 -5.37 -15.88
N ALA A 88 -8.85 -6.40 -16.72
CA ALA A 88 -9.41 -7.69 -16.30
C ALA A 88 -8.55 -8.39 -15.22
N ILE A 89 -7.21 -8.28 -15.30
CA ILE A 89 -6.32 -8.81 -14.26
C ILE A 89 -6.52 -8.08 -12.93
N TRP A 90 -6.70 -6.76 -12.96
CA TRP A 90 -6.94 -5.96 -11.74
C TRP A 90 -8.25 -6.34 -11.07
N GLU A 91 -9.32 -6.50 -11.85
CA GLU A 91 -10.63 -6.93 -11.34
C GLU A 91 -10.55 -8.29 -10.65
N LEU A 92 -9.81 -9.25 -11.20
CA LEU A 92 -9.58 -10.55 -10.54
C LEU A 92 -8.86 -10.44 -9.19
N GLN A 93 -8.03 -9.41 -9.01
CA GLN A 93 -7.32 -9.14 -7.75
C GLN A 93 -8.12 -8.22 -6.81
N GLY A 94 -9.34 -7.81 -7.20
CA GLY A 94 -10.15 -6.85 -6.44
C GLY A 94 -9.57 -5.44 -6.43
N LEU A 95 -8.78 -5.09 -7.45
CA LEU A 95 -8.22 -3.75 -7.62
C LEU A 95 -9.11 -2.94 -8.57
N GLU A 96 -9.56 -1.78 -8.09
CA GLU A 96 -10.35 -0.88 -8.91
C GLU A 96 -9.45 -0.12 -9.90
N PRO A 97 -9.80 -0.04 -11.20
CA PRO A 97 -8.98 0.65 -12.20
C PRO A 97 -8.67 2.11 -11.82
N THR A 98 -9.62 2.77 -11.14
CA THR A 98 -9.46 4.15 -10.63
C THR A 98 -8.29 4.29 -9.65
N GLU A 99 -8.03 3.28 -8.83
CA GLU A 99 -6.91 3.31 -7.86
C GLU A 99 -5.56 3.33 -8.59
N ILE A 100 -5.45 2.53 -9.65
CA ILE A 100 -4.22 2.43 -10.45
C ILE A 100 -4.01 3.69 -11.29
N TRP A 101 -5.07 4.24 -11.89
CA TRP A 101 -4.97 5.53 -12.59
C TRP A 101 -4.57 6.67 -11.65
N THR A 102 -5.10 6.68 -10.43
CA THR A 102 -4.72 7.66 -9.40
C THR A 102 -3.26 7.51 -8.99
N GLU A 103 -2.78 6.28 -8.83
CA GLU A 103 -1.36 5.99 -8.57
C GLU A 103 -0.46 6.51 -9.70
N ILE A 104 -0.83 6.27 -10.96
CA ILE A 104 -0.08 6.75 -12.13
C ILE A 104 -0.04 8.28 -12.15
N LEU A 105 -1.17 8.94 -11.94
CA LEU A 105 -1.24 10.41 -11.90
C LEU A 105 -0.33 10.97 -10.79
N ARG A 106 -0.40 10.39 -9.58
CA ARG A 106 0.51 10.78 -8.49
C ARG A 106 1.98 10.65 -8.87
N ARG A 107 2.38 9.57 -9.56
CA ARG A 107 3.78 9.39 -10.00
C ARG A 107 4.22 10.48 -10.97
N ILE A 108 3.33 10.89 -11.89
CA ILE A 108 3.61 11.96 -12.84
C ILE A 108 3.78 13.30 -12.09
N GLU A 109 2.87 13.63 -11.18
CA GLU A 109 2.92 14.88 -10.40
C GLU A 109 4.17 14.97 -9.52
N VAL A 110 4.52 13.88 -8.84
CA VAL A 110 5.74 13.80 -8.03
C VAL A 110 6.97 13.97 -8.91
N SER A 111 7.01 13.31 -10.06
CA SER A 111 8.13 13.42 -11.01
C SER A 111 8.31 14.86 -11.53
N ASP A 112 7.20 15.54 -11.87
CA ASP A 112 7.22 16.94 -12.31
C ASP A 112 7.67 17.89 -11.19
N LEU A 113 7.21 17.67 -9.96
CA LEU A 113 7.67 18.45 -8.79
C LEU A 113 9.19 18.29 -8.59
N PHE A 114 9.71 17.07 -8.64
CA PHE A 114 11.14 16.81 -8.54
C PHE A 114 11.92 17.50 -9.67
N LEU A 115 11.40 17.47 -10.89
CA LEU A 115 12.03 18.16 -12.01
C LEU A 115 12.09 19.67 -11.75
N ARG A 116 11.00 20.30 -11.29
CA ARG A 116 10.96 21.74 -10.98
C ARG A 116 11.86 22.13 -9.83
N LEU A 117 11.94 21.31 -8.79
CA LEU A 117 12.78 21.58 -7.61
C LEU A 117 14.27 21.43 -7.93
N ASN A 118 14.63 20.48 -8.79
CA ASN A 118 16.01 20.23 -9.21
C ASN A 118 16.46 21.11 -10.38
N GLN A 119 15.55 21.78 -11.08
CA GLN A 119 15.93 22.82 -12.04
C GLN A 119 16.50 24.01 -11.27
N PRO A 120 17.76 24.41 -11.52
CA PRO A 120 18.32 25.63 -10.93
C PRO A 120 17.35 26.76 -11.23
N PRO A 121 16.91 27.54 -10.22
CA PRO A 121 15.96 28.62 -10.44
C PRO A 121 16.53 29.46 -11.58
N HIS A 122 15.78 29.55 -12.69
CA HIS A 122 16.19 30.23 -13.92
C HIS A 122 17.13 31.36 -13.55
N ARG A 123 18.41 31.23 -13.92
CA ARG A 123 19.43 32.24 -13.70
C ARG A 123 19.13 33.41 -14.64
N LYS A 124 17.95 34.02 -14.53
CA LYS A 124 17.68 35.35 -15.03
C LYS A 124 18.74 36.18 -14.32
N LYS A 125 19.76 36.59 -15.07
CA LYS A 125 20.75 37.56 -14.62
C LYS A 125 19.95 38.80 -14.23
N ARG A 126 19.53 38.88 -12.98
CA ARG A 126 18.99 40.09 -12.38
C ARG A 126 20.21 40.95 -12.14
N ASP A 127 20.51 41.78 -13.13
CA ASP A 127 21.42 42.92 -13.11
C ASP A 127 22.42 42.91 -11.94
N GLY A 128 23.57 42.27 -12.17
CA GLY A 128 24.80 42.49 -11.39
C GLY A 128 24.81 42.05 -9.93
N LYS A 129 23.73 41.52 -9.35
CA LYS A 129 23.74 41.06 -7.94
C LYS A 129 23.58 39.55 -7.86
N LEU A 130 24.67 38.89 -7.44
CA LEU A 130 24.68 37.46 -7.09
C LEU A 130 23.67 37.21 -5.96
N THR A 131 22.51 36.67 -6.30
CA THR A 131 21.59 36.09 -5.31
C THR A 131 22.31 34.93 -4.64
N ARG A 132 22.69 35.14 -3.38
CA ARG A 132 23.36 34.11 -2.58
C ARG A 132 22.47 32.86 -2.52
N PRO A 133 23.05 31.65 -2.64
CA PRO A 133 22.26 30.43 -2.51
C PRO A 133 21.70 30.34 -1.09
N TRP A 134 20.41 29.98 -1.00
CA TRP A 134 19.76 29.69 0.28
C TRP A 134 20.49 28.54 0.96
N ARG A 135 21.34 28.87 1.94
CA ARG A 135 22.05 27.87 2.75
C ARG A 135 21.07 27.39 3.81
N VAL A 136 20.59 26.16 3.69
CA VAL A 136 19.79 25.53 4.75
C VAL A 136 20.71 25.43 5.98
N SER A 137 20.37 26.20 7.02
CA SER A 137 21.06 26.13 8.30
C SER A 137 20.57 24.87 9.00
N THR A 138 21.20 23.73 8.69
CA THR A 138 21.01 22.52 9.49
C THR A 138 21.64 22.80 10.86
N SER A 139 20.82 23.31 11.78
CA SER A 139 21.13 23.36 13.20
C SER A 139 21.65 21.98 13.58
N LYS A 140 22.91 21.91 14.01
CA LYS A 140 23.47 20.67 14.54
C LYS A 140 22.54 20.22 15.68
N LEU A 141 21.99 19.01 15.55
CA LEU A 141 21.35 18.32 16.66
C LEU A 141 22.38 18.21 17.81
N PRO A 142 21.97 18.45 19.06
CA PRO A 142 22.84 18.44 20.23
C PRO A 142 23.45 17.06 20.51
#